data_AF-A0A317VG50-F1
#
_entry.id   AF-A0A317VG50-F1
#
_cell.length_a   1.000
_cell.length_b   1.000
_cell.length_c   1.000
_cell.angle_alpha   90.00
_cell.angle_beta   90.00
_cell.angle_gamma   90.00
#
_symmetry.space_group_name_H-M   'P 1'
#
loop_
_entity.id
_entity.type
_entity.pdbx_description
1 polymer ?
#
loop_
_entity_poly.entity_id
_entity_poly.type
_entity_poly.pdbx_seq_one_letter_code
_entity_poly.pdbx_strand_id
1 'polypeptide(L)'
;MPPVTIPQFLLPRGAPSPLSLRALSRRTTYRITSSTTQRCASDDSKPRVLSKPDKFRPPSHPARRVVQTRNGKVVSSGPINYPGPKLSEKEKEEQKHRQYPNMFPPEGTVMHKFLTNRWIHIWIAMGVLTSLATFTFTTNFKHSSPFAHLLPPWSALLSHPIDTVRQAISVFRMHVQHNSIETREKRRRRVDDAEKRRQYRVAHGLEEPNEKDVAGADGKGEVAVDDQSPVAKEQQSEDDKNVYVDWEGNKRPVKKWLGIW
;
A
#
# COMPACT_ATOMS: atom_id res chain seq x y z
N MET A 1 46.64 -2.64 35.07
CA MET A 1 45.30 -3.01 34.59
C MET A 1 45.39 -3.33 33.11
N PRO A 2 44.90 -4.49 32.63
CA PRO A 2 44.95 -4.83 31.22
C PRO A 2 43.95 -4.00 30.40
N PRO A 3 44.24 -3.66 29.12
CA PRO A 3 43.33 -2.88 28.28
C PRO A 3 42.08 -3.69 27.92
N VAL A 4 40.92 -3.03 27.93
CA VAL A 4 39.62 -3.63 27.57
C VAL A 4 39.51 -3.74 26.05
N THR A 5 39.48 -4.98 25.55
CA THR A 5 39.28 -5.27 24.12
C THR A 5 37.80 -5.13 23.76
N ILE A 6 37.46 -4.09 22.99
CA ILE A 6 36.09 -3.87 22.52
C ILE A 6 35.74 -4.93 21.45
N PRO A 7 34.63 -5.68 21.59
CA PRO A 7 34.29 -6.73 20.65
C PRO A 7 33.84 -6.16 19.29
N GLN A 8 34.32 -6.79 18.22
CA GLN A 8 34.22 -6.32 16.82
C GLN A 8 32.79 -6.16 16.26
N PHE A 9 31.75 -6.65 16.95
CA PHE A 9 30.36 -6.46 16.53
C PHE A 9 29.77 -5.10 16.95
N LEU A 10 30.46 -4.35 17.82
CA LEU A 10 30.09 -2.98 18.21
C LEU A 10 30.67 -1.92 17.27
N LEU A 11 31.52 -2.31 16.31
CA LEU A 11 32.04 -1.42 15.28
C LEU A 11 31.15 -1.49 14.04
N PRO A 12 30.79 -0.36 13.41
CA PRO A 12 29.99 -0.34 12.20
C PRO A 12 30.74 -1.08 11.08
N ARG A 13 30.21 -2.24 10.68
CA ARG A 13 30.76 -3.00 9.56
C ARG A 13 30.49 -2.23 8.27
N GLY A 14 31.55 -1.86 7.55
CA GLY A 14 31.47 -1.25 6.22
C GLY A 14 30.72 -2.15 5.22
N ALA A 15 30.26 -1.56 4.12
CA ALA A 15 29.45 -2.23 3.11
C ALA A 15 30.10 -3.51 2.55
N PRO A 16 29.33 -4.58 2.25
CA PRO A 16 29.86 -5.85 1.79
C PRO A 16 30.54 -5.74 0.41
N SER A 17 31.67 -6.42 0.25
CA SER A 17 32.46 -6.36 -0.98
C SER A 17 31.76 -7.07 -2.15
N PRO A 18 31.90 -6.57 -3.40
CA PRO A 18 31.22 -7.11 -4.59
C PRO A 18 31.63 -8.56 -4.93
N LEU A 19 32.73 -9.05 -4.36
CA LEU A 19 33.17 -10.44 -4.48
C LEU A 19 32.25 -11.42 -3.76
N SER A 20 31.65 -11.02 -2.63
CA SER A 20 30.74 -11.88 -1.86
C SER A 20 29.45 -12.22 -2.62
N LEU A 21 28.93 -11.28 -3.42
CA LEU A 21 27.71 -11.47 -4.21
C LEU A 21 27.91 -12.42 -5.40
N ARG A 22 29.13 -12.53 -5.92
CA ARG A 22 29.43 -13.35 -7.12
C ARG A 22 29.46 -14.86 -6.82
N ALA A 23 29.71 -15.23 -5.57
CA ALA A 23 29.77 -16.63 -5.14
C ALA A 23 28.39 -17.31 -5.12
N LEU A 24 27.30 -16.56 -4.90
CA LEU A 24 25.94 -17.12 -4.88
C LEU A 24 25.38 -17.49 -6.26
N SER A 25 25.96 -16.99 -7.35
CA SER A 25 25.38 -17.15 -8.71
C SER A 25 25.83 -18.41 -9.47
N ARG A 26 26.80 -19.19 -8.96
CA ARG A 26 27.50 -20.24 -9.76
C ARG A 26 27.05 -21.69 -9.55
N ARG A 27 25.93 -21.97 -8.89
CA ARG A 27 25.49 -23.36 -8.61
C ARG A 27 24.18 -23.74 -9.29
N THR A 28 24.14 -23.84 -10.62
CA THR A 28 23.26 -24.82 -11.31
C THR A 28 23.57 -24.91 -12.81
N THR A 29 24.18 -26.01 -13.26
CA THR A 29 23.89 -26.65 -14.58
C THR A 29 24.64 -27.99 -14.66
N TYR A 30 23.90 -29.10 -14.67
CA TYR A 30 24.41 -30.43 -15.07
C TYR A 30 23.97 -30.72 -16.50
N ARG A 31 24.87 -31.30 -17.30
CA ARG A 31 24.73 -31.58 -18.75
C ARG A 31 24.72 -33.10 -18.94
N ILE A 32 23.73 -33.64 -19.64
CA ILE A 32 23.70 -35.07 -20.04
C ILE A 32 23.57 -35.14 -21.58
N THR A 33 24.45 -35.93 -22.17
CA THR A 33 24.58 -36.23 -23.61
C THR A 33 23.78 -37.49 -23.98
N SER A 34 23.15 -37.55 -25.16
CA SER A 34 22.70 -38.81 -25.78
C SER A 34 22.55 -38.70 -27.30
N SER A 35 22.76 -39.85 -27.94
CA SER A 35 23.12 -40.13 -29.34
C SER A 35 21.96 -40.25 -30.33
N THR A 36 22.29 -40.05 -31.62
CA THR A 36 21.38 -39.99 -32.77
C THR A 36 21.22 -41.33 -33.49
N THR A 37 19.98 -41.70 -33.85
CA THR A 37 19.67 -42.68 -34.92
C THR A 37 19.02 -41.93 -36.09
N GLN A 38 19.54 -42.17 -37.30
CA GLN A 38 19.10 -41.54 -38.56
C GLN A 38 17.96 -42.33 -39.21
N ARG A 39 16.94 -41.64 -39.77
CA ARG A 39 16.15 -42.12 -40.92
C ARG A 39 15.69 -40.98 -41.84
N CYS A 40 15.45 -41.43 -43.08
CA CYS A 40 15.48 -40.79 -44.38
C CYS A 40 14.48 -39.65 -44.65
N ALA A 41 14.88 -38.82 -45.61
CA ALA A 41 14.31 -37.54 -45.99
C ALA A 41 13.04 -37.64 -46.84
N SER A 42 12.08 -36.78 -46.51
CA SER A 42 11.07 -36.25 -47.44
C SER A 42 11.23 -34.73 -47.52
N ASP A 43 11.18 -34.22 -48.75
CA ASP A 43 11.45 -32.85 -49.18
C ASP A 43 10.36 -31.88 -48.66
N ASP A 44 10.75 -30.89 -47.85
CA ASP A 44 9.94 -29.70 -47.55
C ASP A 44 10.91 -28.54 -47.27
N SER A 45 10.81 -27.47 -48.03
CA SER A 45 11.76 -26.33 -48.12
C SER A 45 11.66 -25.35 -46.94
N LYS A 46 11.37 -25.88 -45.75
CA LYS A 46 11.34 -25.16 -44.47
C LYS A 46 12.38 -25.81 -43.55
N PRO A 47 13.08 -25.07 -42.67
CA PRO A 47 13.98 -25.69 -41.71
C PRO A 47 13.18 -26.71 -40.87
N ARG A 48 13.47 -28.01 -41.05
CA ARG A 48 12.78 -29.13 -40.40
C ARG A 48 13.08 -29.10 -38.90
N VAL A 49 12.34 -28.27 -38.16
CA VAL A 49 12.40 -28.23 -36.70
C VAL A 49 11.61 -29.43 -36.18
N LEU A 50 12.32 -30.38 -35.57
CA LEU A 50 11.70 -31.49 -34.85
C LEU A 50 10.75 -30.90 -33.81
N SER A 51 9.43 -31.10 -33.95
CA SER A 51 8.48 -30.74 -32.91
C SER A 51 8.97 -31.39 -31.62
N LYS A 52 9.16 -30.60 -30.56
CA LYS A 52 9.58 -31.13 -29.26
C LYS A 52 8.66 -32.31 -28.92
N PRO A 53 9.19 -33.51 -28.59
CA PRO A 53 8.36 -34.63 -28.16
C PRO A 53 7.46 -34.16 -27.03
N ASP A 54 6.18 -34.54 -27.06
CA ASP A 54 5.29 -34.23 -25.93
C ASP A 54 5.96 -34.78 -24.67
N LYS A 55 6.13 -33.89 -23.69
CA LYS A 55 6.89 -34.20 -22.47
C LYS A 55 6.25 -35.45 -21.87
N PHE A 56 7.03 -36.48 -21.52
CA PHE A 56 6.49 -37.68 -20.86
C PHE A 56 5.64 -37.24 -19.67
N ARG A 57 4.32 -37.30 -19.86
CA ARG A 57 3.33 -37.13 -18.81
C ARG A 57 3.15 -38.53 -18.28
N PRO A 58 3.79 -38.92 -17.15
CA PRO A 58 3.42 -40.17 -16.52
C PRO A 58 1.90 -40.17 -16.39
N PRO A 59 1.22 -41.31 -16.59
CA PRO A 59 -0.24 -41.37 -16.57
C PRO A 59 -0.72 -40.54 -15.38
N SER A 60 -1.37 -39.42 -15.69
CA SER A 60 -1.77 -38.47 -14.67
C SER A 60 -2.62 -39.27 -13.71
N HIS A 61 -2.22 -39.35 -12.45
CA HIS A 61 -3.14 -39.74 -11.40
C HIS A 61 -4.43 -38.97 -11.67
N PRO A 62 -5.59 -39.66 -11.81
CA PRO A 62 -6.80 -39.03 -12.29
C PRO A 62 -7.10 -37.85 -11.35
N ALA A 63 -7.02 -36.62 -11.89
CA ALA A 63 -7.11 -35.37 -11.12
C ALA A 63 -8.41 -35.26 -10.30
N ARG A 64 -9.38 -36.10 -10.64
CA ARG A 64 -10.49 -36.49 -9.79
C ARG A 64 -10.60 -38.00 -9.83
N ARG A 65 -10.66 -38.65 -8.66
CA ARG A 65 -11.13 -40.04 -8.54
C ARG A 65 -12.42 -40.14 -9.35
N VAL A 66 -12.38 -40.90 -10.46
CA VAL A 66 -13.54 -41.11 -11.32
C VAL A 66 -14.63 -41.67 -10.41
N VAL A 67 -15.71 -40.90 -10.27
CA VAL A 67 -16.89 -41.32 -9.52
C VAL A 67 -17.36 -42.60 -10.18
N GLN A 68 -17.28 -43.73 -9.48
CA GLN A 68 -17.70 -45.00 -10.07
C GLN A 68 -19.19 -44.92 -10.36
N THR A 69 -19.54 -44.98 -11.64
CA THR A 69 -20.91 -45.13 -12.10
C THR A 69 -21.27 -46.61 -12.03
N ARG A 70 -22.13 -47.00 -11.09
CA ARG A 70 -22.78 -48.31 -11.14
C ARG A 70 -24.06 -48.16 -11.97
N ASN A 71 -24.20 -48.91 -13.06
CA ASN A 71 -25.37 -48.90 -13.94
C ASN A 71 -25.69 -47.54 -14.58
N GLY A 72 -24.67 -46.79 -15.04
CA GLY A 72 -24.87 -45.50 -15.72
C GLY A 72 -25.34 -44.35 -14.82
N LYS A 73 -25.55 -44.59 -13.53
CA LYS A 73 -25.95 -43.56 -12.55
C LYS A 73 -24.72 -43.06 -11.80
N VAL A 74 -24.48 -41.75 -11.85
CA VAL A 74 -23.43 -41.08 -11.06
C VAL A 74 -23.81 -41.22 -9.58
N VAL A 75 -23.08 -42.07 -8.84
CA VAL A 75 -23.24 -42.19 -7.39
C VAL A 75 -22.67 -40.92 -6.76
N SER A 76 -23.56 -40.02 -6.35
CA SER A 76 -23.34 -38.71 -5.74
C SER A 76 -21.92 -38.45 -5.21
N SER A 77 -21.34 -37.34 -5.67
CA SER A 77 -20.07 -36.68 -5.34
C SER A 77 -19.94 -36.28 -3.85
N GLY A 78 -20.17 -37.20 -2.92
CA GLY A 78 -19.86 -37.01 -1.50
C GLY A 78 -18.44 -37.51 -1.18
N PRO A 79 -17.76 -36.96 -0.15
CA PRO A 79 -16.54 -37.55 0.38
C PRO A 79 -16.77 -39.03 0.68
N ILE A 80 -15.88 -39.88 0.19
CA ILE A 80 -15.96 -41.33 0.45
C ILE A 80 -15.41 -41.54 1.87
N ASN A 81 -16.31 -41.69 2.84
CA ASN A 81 -15.97 -42.10 4.20
C ASN A 81 -15.50 -43.56 4.17
N TYR A 82 -14.19 -43.78 4.08
CA TYR A 82 -13.60 -45.12 4.19
C TYR A 82 -13.12 -45.37 5.62
N PRO A 83 -13.39 -46.55 6.21
CA PRO A 83 -14.31 -47.61 5.82
C PRO A 83 -15.61 -47.52 6.66
N GLY A 84 -16.63 -46.79 6.19
CA GLY A 84 -17.86 -46.69 6.97
C GLY A 84 -19.09 -46.27 6.16
N PRO A 85 -20.31 -46.63 6.60
CA PRO A 85 -21.54 -46.09 6.05
C PRO A 85 -21.54 -44.55 6.07
N LYS A 86 -22.32 -43.93 5.18
CA LYS A 86 -22.55 -42.48 5.25
C LYS A 86 -23.20 -42.17 6.60
N LEU A 87 -22.62 -41.24 7.34
CA LEU A 87 -23.17 -40.79 8.62
C LEU A 87 -24.62 -40.36 8.43
N SER A 88 -25.51 -40.87 9.28
CA SER A 88 -26.89 -40.44 9.32
C SER A 88 -26.98 -38.95 9.66
N GLU A 89 -28.06 -38.27 9.28
CA GLU A 89 -28.23 -36.84 9.59
C GLU A 89 -28.21 -36.60 11.11
N LYS A 90 -28.79 -37.54 11.87
CA LYS A 90 -28.76 -37.58 13.33
C LYS A 90 -27.35 -37.69 13.89
N GLU A 91 -26.53 -38.62 13.36
CA GLU A 91 -25.13 -38.76 13.77
C GLU A 91 -24.29 -37.51 13.46
N LYS A 92 -24.59 -36.79 12.37
CA LYS A 92 -23.90 -35.54 12.04
C LYS A 92 -24.26 -34.42 13.01
N GLU A 93 -25.51 -34.34 13.44
CA GLU A 93 -25.95 -33.39 14.46
C GLU A 93 -25.31 -33.71 15.82
N GLU A 94 -25.28 -34.99 16.20
CA GLU A 94 -24.60 -35.44 17.42
C GLU A 94 -23.09 -35.15 17.38
N GLN A 95 -22.43 -35.32 16.24
CA GLN A 95 -21.01 -34.98 16.08
C GLN A 95 -20.73 -33.48 16.25
N LYS A 96 -21.65 -32.59 15.86
CA LYS A 96 -21.49 -31.14 16.04
C LYS A 96 -21.56 -30.73 17.52
N HIS A 97 -22.41 -31.42 18.29
CA HIS A 97 -22.61 -31.11 19.71
C HIS A 97 -21.73 -31.94 20.66
N ARG A 98 -20.93 -32.87 20.14
CA ARG A 98 -20.07 -33.72 20.95
C ARG A 98 -18.87 -32.95 21.48
N GLN A 99 -18.89 -32.68 22.77
CA GLN A 99 -17.86 -31.92 23.48
C GLN A 99 -16.84 -32.87 24.13
N TYR A 100 -15.55 -32.60 23.96
CA TYR A 100 -14.46 -33.30 24.67
C TYR A 100 -13.62 -32.32 25.50
N PRO A 101 -12.85 -32.80 26.48
CA PRO A 101 -11.91 -31.95 27.22
C PRO A 101 -10.95 -31.22 26.29
N ASN A 102 -10.65 -29.95 26.56
CA ASN A 102 -9.78 -29.06 25.75
C ASN A 102 -10.27 -28.72 24.33
N MET A 103 -11.52 -29.05 23.98
CA MET A 103 -12.12 -28.56 22.74
C MET A 103 -12.63 -27.12 22.85
N PHE A 104 -12.90 -26.54 21.68
CA PHE A 104 -13.53 -25.21 21.56
C PHE A 104 -14.81 -25.13 22.39
N PRO A 105 -15.08 -24.03 23.11
CA PRO A 105 -16.26 -23.93 23.97
C PRO A 105 -17.56 -24.15 23.20
N PRO A 106 -18.61 -24.70 23.84
CA PRO A 106 -19.84 -25.06 23.15
C PRO A 106 -20.54 -23.83 22.55
N GLU A 107 -21.24 -24.06 21.44
CA GLU A 107 -22.03 -23.06 20.73
C GLU A 107 -23.03 -22.39 21.69
N GLY A 108 -23.15 -21.06 21.62
CA GLY A 108 -24.01 -20.28 22.52
C GLY A 108 -23.32 -19.68 23.73
N THR A 109 -22.13 -20.16 24.11
CA THR A 109 -21.33 -19.51 25.18
C THR A 109 -20.74 -18.18 24.70
N VAL A 110 -20.49 -17.26 25.64
CA VAL A 110 -19.85 -15.96 25.33
C VAL A 110 -18.45 -16.17 24.77
N MET A 111 -17.69 -17.12 25.32
CA MET A 111 -16.34 -17.45 24.84
C MET A 111 -16.37 -17.96 23.39
N HIS A 112 -17.32 -18.84 23.05
CA HIS A 112 -17.52 -19.28 21.67
C HIS A 112 -17.79 -18.09 20.75
N LYS A 113 -18.72 -17.20 21.14
CA LYS A 113 -19.08 -16.01 20.36
C LYS A 113 -17.90 -15.04 20.20
N PHE A 114 -17.10 -14.86 21.24
CA PHE A 114 -15.92 -14.00 21.18
C PHE A 114 -14.89 -14.53 20.18
N LEU A 115 -14.56 -15.83 20.24
CA LEU A 115 -13.54 -16.44 19.38
C LEU A 115 -13.99 -16.63 17.92
N THR A 116 -15.28 -16.88 17.65
CA THR A 116 -15.76 -17.11 16.27
C THR A 116 -16.22 -15.85 15.56
N ASN A 117 -16.67 -14.82 16.29
CA ASN A 117 -17.24 -13.65 15.65
C ASN A 117 -16.17 -12.69 15.13
N ARG A 118 -16.00 -12.68 13.81
CA ARG A 118 -15.05 -11.79 13.13
C ARG A 118 -15.34 -10.31 13.35
N TRP A 119 -16.61 -9.94 13.56
CA TRP A 119 -17.00 -8.54 13.77
C TRP A 119 -16.50 -8.00 15.11
N ILE A 120 -16.51 -8.83 16.17
CA ILE A 120 -15.96 -8.46 17.49
C ILE A 120 -14.46 -8.21 17.38
N HIS A 121 -13.73 -9.07 16.67
CA HIS A 121 -12.29 -8.88 16.44
C HIS A 121 -12.00 -7.61 15.64
N ILE A 122 -12.78 -7.34 14.59
CA ILE A 122 -12.63 -6.11 13.80
C ILE A 122 -12.91 -4.90 14.67
N TRP A 123 -13.98 -4.91 15.46
CA TRP A 123 -14.33 -3.78 16.32
C TRP A 123 -13.26 -3.51 17.39
N ILE A 124 -12.73 -4.55 18.04
CA ILE A 124 -11.64 -4.42 19.03
C ILE A 124 -10.36 -3.95 18.35
N ALA A 125 -9.95 -4.58 17.24
CA ALA A 125 -8.74 -4.21 16.52
C ALA A 125 -8.81 -2.75 16.03
N MET A 126 -9.94 -2.35 15.43
CA MET A 126 -10.18 -0.98 15.00
C MET A 126 -10.25 -0.01 16.18
N GLY A 127 -10.86 -0.40 17.30
CA GLY A 127 -10.94 0.42 18.52
C GLY A 127 -9.57 0.67 19.15
N VAL A 128 -8.75 -0.37 19.29
CA VAL A 128 -7.37 -0.26 19.80
C VAL A 128 -6.52 0.57 18.84
N LEU A 129 -6.62 0.35 17.53
CA LEU A 129 -5.85 1.11 16.55
C LEU A 129 -6.25 2.60 16.53
N THR A 130 -7.55 2.90 16.60
CA THR A 130 -8.08 4.27 16.59
C THR A 130 -7.71 5.02 17.88
N SER A 131 -7.83 4.37 19.04
CA SER A 131 -7.44 4.97 20.33
C SER A 131 -5.93 5.24 20.39
N LEU A 132 -5.09 4.29 19.95
CA LEU A 132 -3.65 4.48 19.90
C LEU A 132 -3.25 5.57 18.89
N ALA A 133 -3.88 5.61 17.71
CA ALA A 133 -3.68 6.67 16.73
C ALA A 133 -4.05 8.05 17.28
N THR A 134 -5.19 8.17 17.97
CA THR A 134 -5.63 9.44 18.58
C THR A 134 -4.70 9.85 19.73
N PHE A 135 -4.26 8.90 20.55
CA PHE A 135 -3.33 9.15 21.65
C PHE A 135 -1.95 9.60 21.15
N THR A 136 -1.38 8.89 20.18
CA THR A 136 -0.09 9.25 19.57
C THR A 136 -0.18 10.58 18.81
N PHE A 137 -1.29 10.83 18.10
CA PHE A 137 -1.54 12.11 17.44
C PHE A 137 -1.60 13.27 18.44
N THR A 138 -2.39 13.15 19.51
CA THR A 138 -2.55 14.21 20.51
C THR A 138 -1.26 14.47 21.29
N THR A 139 -0.50 13.42 21.63
CA THR A 139 0.82 13.57 22.28
C THR A 139 1.85 14.24 21.38
N ASN A 140 1.94 13.84 20.10
CA ASN A 140 2.81 14.49 19.13
C ASN A 140 2.41 15.95 18.90
N PHE A 141 1.10 16.22 18.77
CA PHE A 141 0.58 17.58 18.63
C PHE A 141 0.95 18.46 19.82
N LYS A 142 0.82 17.95 21.06
CA LYS A 142 1.21 18.71 22.26
C LYS A 142 2.71 19.00 22.33
N HIS A 143 3.55 18.16 21.72
CA HIS A 143 5.00 18.35 21.71
C HIS A 143 5.47 19.27 20.58
N SER A 144 4.83 19.22 19.41
CA SER A 144 5.25 19.95 18.21
C SER A 144 4.53 21.29 17.99
N SER A 145 3.33 21.46 18.53
CA SER A 145 2.52 22.66 18.29
C SER A 145 2.79 23.76 19.35
N PRO A 146 2.94 25.03 18.92
CA PRO A 146 3.04 26.16 19.85
C PRO A 146 1.69 26.47 20.54
N PHE A 147 0.58 25.97 19.99
CA PHE A 147 -0.79 26.21 20.48
C PHE A 147 -1.30 25.13 21.43
N ALA A 148 -0.42 24.26 21.95
CA ALA A 148 -0.79 23.14 22.82
C ALA A 148 -1.53 23.60 24.09
N HIS A 149 -1.23 24.80 24.59
CA HIS A 149 -1.86 25.38 25.78
C HIS A 149 -3.33 25.80 25.57
N LEU A 150 -3.77 25.96 24.32
CA LEU A 150 -5.15 26.33 23.98
C LEU A 150 -6.07 25.12 23.88
N LEU A 151 -5.54 23.89 24.03
CA LEU A 151 -6.34 22.68 23.99
C LEU A 151 -7.21 22.56 25.25
N PRO A 152 -8.50 22.22 25.09
CA PRO A 152 -9.37 21.97 26.24
C PRO A 152 -8.89 20.72 27.02
N PRO A 153 -9.06 20.71 28.36
CA PRO A 153 -8.73 19.55 29.16
C PRO A 153 -9.67 18.39 28.83
N TRP A 154 -9.19 17.15 28.96
CA TRP A 154 -10.00 15.95 28.71
C TRP A 154 -11.27 15.87 29.57
N SER A 155 -11.29 16.52 30.74
CA SER A 155 -12.47 16.62 31.60
C SER A 155 -13.61 17.43 30.96
N ALA A 156 -13.30 18.44 30.14
CA ALA A 156 -14.29 19.27 29.46
C ALA A 156 -15.09 18.48 28.40
N LEU A 157 -14.53 17.37 27.92
CA LEU A 157 -15.19 16.49 26.95
C LEU A 157 -16.45 15.84 27.56
N LEU A 158 -16.45 15.59 28.88
CA LEU A 158 -17.60 15.00 29.59
C LEU A 158 -18.72 16.00 29.85
N SER A 159 -18.39 17.28 30.09
CA SER A 159 -19.39 18.32 30.37
C SER A 159 -19.92 18.97 29.08
N HIS A 160 -19.03 19.32 28.16
CA HIS A 160 -19.34 20.06 26.92
C HIS A 160 -18.64 19.40 25.71
N PRO A 161 -19.16 18.26 25.22
CA PRO A 161 -18.48 17.47 24.19
C PRO A 161 -18.38 18.22 22.85
N ILE A 162 -19.44 18.94 22.46
CA ILE A 162 -19.49 19.63 21.17
C ILE A 162 -18.54 20.82 21.14
N ASP A 163 -18.52 21.63 22.20
CA ASP A 163 -17.67 22.82 22.26
C ASP A 163 -16.19 22.45 22.39
N THR A 164 -15.88 21.40 23.15
CA THR A 164 -14.53 20.82 23.25
C THR A 164 -14.00 20.40 21.87
N VAL A 165 -14.81 19.70 21.07
CA VAL A 165 -14.42 19.28 19.71
C VAL A 165 -14.24 20.48 18.79
N ARG A 166 -15.14 21.47 18.84
CA ARG A 166 -15.01 22.71 18.05
C ARG A 166 -13.73 23.48 18.38
N GLN A 167 -13.39 23.59 19.66
CA GLN A 167 -12.16 24.23 20.12
C GLN A 167 -10.92 23.42 19.72
N ALA A 168 -10.94 22.10 19.81
CA ALA A 168 -9.84 21.27 19.33
C ALA A 168 -9.60 21.44 17.82
N ILE A 169 -10.69 21.52 17.02
CA ILE A 169 -10.61 21.77 15.58
C ILE A 169 -10.06 23.17 15.30
N SER A 170 -10.48 24.21 16.03
CA SER A 170 -9.97 25.57 15.82
C SER A 170 -8.46 25.65 16.11
N VAL A 171 -8.00 25.03 17.19
CA VAL A 171 -6.57 24.92 17.54
C VAL A 171 -5.78 24.16 16.49
N PHE A 172 -6.34 23.06 15.96
CA PHE A 172 -5.74 22.33 14.86
C PHE A 172 -5.61 23.18 13.59
N ARG A 173 -6.63 23.96 13.24
CA ARG A 173 -6.57 24.89 12.09
C ARG A 173 -5.47 25.94 12.26
N MET A 174 -5.30 26.50 13.46
CA MET A 174 -4.20 27.44 13.77
C MET A 174 -2.82 26.78 13.59
N HIS A 175 -2.66 25.54 14.05
CA HIS A 175 -1.43 24.79 13.84
C HIS A 175 -1.11 24.57 12.35
N VAL A 176 -2.12 24.19 11.54
CA VAL A 176 -1.95 24.02 10.10
C VAL A 176 -1.61 25.34 9.41
N GLN A 177 -2.27 26.44 9.80
CA GLN A 177 -1.96 27.78 9.28
C GLN A 177 -0.52 28.18 9.59
N HIS A 178 -0.06 27.96 10.83
CA HIS A 178 1.31 28.24 11.23
C HIS A 178 2.33 27.43 10.41
N ASN A 179 2.13 26.11 10.26
CA ASN A 179 2.99 25.26 9.44
C ASN A 179 3.00 25.71 7.97
N SER A 180 1.86 26.17 7.45
CA SER A 180 1.75 26.70 6.09
C SER A 180 2.57 27.98 5.92
N ILE A 181 2.48 28.91 6.88
CA ILE A 181 3.25 30.15 6.88
C ILE A 181 4.75 29.84 6.94
N GLU A 182 5.19 28.98 7.86
CA GLU A 182 6.60 28.60 7.95
C GLU A 182 7.11 27.95 6.67
N THR A 183 6.31 27.07 6.06
CA THR A 183 6.68 26.39 4.81
C THR A 183 6.78 27.39 3.66
N ARG A 184 5.84 28.33 3.57
CA ARG A 184 5.87 29.40 2.59
C ARG A 184 7.08 30.30 2.77
N GLU A 185 7.43 30.66 4.00
CA GLU A 185 8.64 31.44 4.29
C GLU A 185 9.92 30.68 3.90
N LYS A 186 10.01 29.38 4.22
CA LYS A 186 11.14 28.53 3.82
C LYS A 186 11.28 28.47 2.30
N ARG A 187 10.16 28.40 1.57
CA ARG A 187 10.16 28.44 0.08
C ARG A 187 10.58 29.81 -0.44
N ARG A 188 10.02 30.89 0.11
CA ARG A 188 10.38 32.26 -0.24
C ARG A 188 11.87 32.53 -0.08
N ARG A 189 12.46 32.13 1.05
CA ARG A 189 13.91 32.26 1.30
C ARG A 189 14.76 31.55 0.24
N ARG A 190 14.31 30.41 -0.29
CA ARG A 190 15.02 29.68 -1.35
C ARG A 190 14.94 30.41 -2.69
N VAL A 191 13.78 30.99 -3.01
CA VAL A 191 13.57 31.79 -4.22
C VAL A 191 14.40 33.08 -4.14
N ASP A 192 14.31 33.83 -3.04
CA ASP A 192 15.09 35.06 -2.82
C ASP A 192 16.61 34.80 -2.95
N ASP A 193 17.09 33.65 -2.47
CA ASP A 193 18.50 33.25 -2.55
C ASP A 193 18.90 32.81 -3.99
N ALA A 194 17.99 32.22 -4.76
CA ALA A 194 18.21 31.94 -6.18
C ALA A 194 18.24 33.23 -7.01
N GLU A 195 17.33 34.17 -6.73
CA GLU A 195 17.25 35.48 -7.37
C GLU A 195 18.50 36.32 -7.09
N LYS A 196 18.98 36.37 -5.84
CA LYS A 196 20.24 37.06 -5.50
C LYS A 196 21.43 36.50 -6.27
N ARG A 197 21.54 35.17 -6.36
CA ARG A 197 22.59 34.53 -7.17
C ARG A 197 22.48 34.87 -8.64
N ARG A 198 21.25 34.97 -9.14
CA ARG A 198 20.98 35.35 -10.52
C ARG A 198 21.34 36.81 -10.80
N GLN A 199 20.90 37.73 -9.96
CA GLN A 199 21.28 39.15 -10.01
C GLN A 199 22.80 39.33 -9.97
N TYR A 200 23.50 38.55 -9.14
CA TYR A 200 24.96 38.56 -9.09
C TYR A 200 25.60 38.14 -10.43
N ARG A 201 25.10 37.07 -11.08
CA ARG A 201 25.61 36.62 -12.39
C ARG A 201 25.37 37.63 -13.49
N VAL A 202 24.17 38.22 -13.54
CA VAL A 202 23.81 39.26 -14.52
C VAL A 202 24.70 40.50 -14.33
N ALA A 203 24.88 40.96 -13.09
CA ALA A 203 25.75 42.11 -12.78
C ALA A 203 27.23 41.87 -13.16
N HIS A 204 27.68 40.62 -13.14
CA HIS A 204 29.04 40.24 -13.56
C HIS A 204 29.12 39.81 -15.04
N GLY A 205 28.04 40.01 -15.82
CA GLY A 205 28.03 39.73 -17.27
C GLY A 205 28.08 38.25 -17.66
N LEU A 206 27.79 37.34 -16.73
CA LEU A 206 27.80 35.88 -16.96
C LEU A 206 26.46 35.36 -17.54
N GLU A 207 25.41 36.17 -17.53
CA GLU A 207 24.05 35.83 -17.99
C GLU A 207 23.41 37.09 -18.60
N GLU A 208 22.78 36.99 -19.78
CA GLU A 208 22.03 38.11 -20.36
C GLU A 208 20.77 38.40 -19.52
N PRO A 209 20.40 39.68 -19.31
CA PRO A 209 19.19 40.02 -18.58
C PRO A 209 17.98 39.48 -19.35
N ASN A 210 17.18 38.61 -18.72
CA ASN A 210 15.92 38.20 -19.32
C ASN A 210 14.98 39.42 -19.34
N GLU A 211 14.16 39.55 -20.38
CA GLU A 211 13.17 40.64 -20.54
C GLU A 211 12.23 40.79 -19.33
N LYS A 212 12.04 39.71 -18.55
CA LYS A 212 11.25 39.66 -17.32
C LYS A 212 11.86 40.46 -16.15
N ASP A 213 13.18 40.69 -16.15
CA ASP A 213 13.87 41.45 -15.11
C ASP A 213 13.73 42.96 -15.31
N VAL A 214 13.62 43.39 -16.57
CA VAL A 214 13.47 44.80 -16.94
C VAL A 214 12.04 45.26 -16.62
N ALA A 215 11.03 44.43 -16.91
CA ALA A 215 9.64 44.72 -16.56
C ALA A 215 9.35 44.72 -15.04
N GLY A 216 10.16 44.03 -14.24
CA GLY A 216 10.06 44.03 -12.77
C GLY A 216 10.62 45.27 -12.09
N ALA A 217 11.54 45.99 -12.73
CA ALA A 217 12.10 47.25 -12.23
C ALA A 217 11.15 48.44 -12.46
N ASP A 218 10.33 48.38 -13.52
CA ASP A 218 9.39 49.44 -13.90
C ASP A 218 7.99 49.27 -13.29
N GLY A 219 7.87 48.92 -12.00
CA GLY A 219 6.65 49.10 -11.20
C GLY A 219 5.30 48.57 -11.73
N LYS A 220 5.29 47.74 -12.78
CA LYS A 220 4.12 47.16 -13.45
C LYS A 220 4.38 45.70 -13.79
N GLY A 221 4.86 44.93 -12.81
CA GLY A 221 4.92 43.48 -12.88
C GLY A 221 3.77 42.90 -12.08
N GLU A 222 2.78 42.30 -12.76
CA GLU A 222 1.91 41.32 -12.13
C GLU A 222 2.78 40.33 -11.36
N VAL A 223 2.56 40.24 -10.05
CA VAL A 223 3.13 39.19 -9.23
C VAL A 223 2.70 37.88 -9.86
N ALA A 224 3.64 37.16 -10.48
CA ALA A 224 3.41 35.82 -10.96
C ALA A 224 3.05 34.95 -9.74
N VAL A 225 1.75 34.85 -9.49
CA VAL A 225 1.19 33.93 -8.52
C VAL A 225 1.47 32.54 -9.09
N ASP A 226 2.44 31.88 -8.47
CA ASP A 226 2.80 30.49 -8.69
C ASP A 226 1.52 29.63 -8.77
N ASP A 227 1.22 29.08 -9.96
CA ASP A 227 0.07 28.19 -10.26
C ASP A 227 0.17 26.82 -9.53
N GLN A 228 1.01 26.71 -8.50
CA GLN A 228 1.20 25.52 -7.66
C GLN A 228 0.68 25.64 -6.22
N SER A 229 -0.07 26.69 -5.88
CA SER A 229 -0.94 26.65 -4.69
C SER A 229 -2.29 26.03 -5.03
N PRO A 230 -2.81 25.06 -4.25
CA PRO A 230 -4.15 24.49 -4.43
C PRO A 230 -5.22 25.45 -3.88
N VAL A 231 -5.11 26.74 -4.18
CA VAL A 231 -6.17 27.73 -3.91
C VAL A 231 -6.69 28.14 -5.27
N ALA A 232 -7.87 27.61 -5.59
CA ALA A 232 -8.53 27.73 -6.87
C ALA A 232 -8.64 29.19 -7.34
N LYS A 233 -8.28 29.43 -8.60
CA LYS A 233 -8.78 30.57 -9.37
C LYS A 233 -10.31 30.40 -9.49
N GLU A 234 -11.07 31.22 -8.78
CA GLU A 234 -12.52 31.35 -8.95
C GLU A 234 -12.85 32.12 -10.23
N GLN A 235 -12.53 31.55 -11.39
CA GLN A 235 -13.13 31.97 -12.66
C GLN A 235 -12.87 30.93 -13.74
N GLN A 236 -13.66 29.85 -13.70
CA GLN A 236 -13.86 28.96 -14.84
C GLN A 236 -15.32 28.52 -14.83
N SER A 237 -15.96 28.79 -15.98
CA SER A 237 -17.32 28.49 -16.40
C SER A 237 -17.85 27.15 -15.86
N GLU A 238 -19.11 27.16 -15.41
CA GLU A 238 -19.80 26.02 -14.79
C GLU A 238 -19.83 24.74 -15.63
N ASP A 239 -19.60 24.82 -16.94
CA ASP A 239 -19.76 23.70 -17.87
C ASP A 239 -18.52 22.79 -18.00
N ASP A 240 -17.31 23.27 -17.68
CA ASP A 240 -16.06 22.50 -17.87
C ASP A 240 -15.65 21.66 -16.63
N LYS A 241 -16.32 21.88 -15.50
CA LYS A 241 -16.03 21.24 -14.21
C LYS A 241 -16.32 19.74 -14.14
N ASN A 242 -16.93 19.18 -15.18
CA ASN A 242 -17.49 17.84 -15.13
C ASN A 242 -16.88 16.88 -16.16
N VAL A 243 -15.77 17.26 -16.81
CA VAL A 243 -15.13 16.50 -17.88
C VAL A 243 -13.64 16.33 -17.58
N TYR A 244 -13.17 15.08 -17.52
CA TYR A 244 -11.74 14.76 -17.39
C TYR A 244 -11.18 14.25 -18.72
N VAL A 245 -9.89 14.47 -18.95
CA VAL A 245 -9.17 14.03 -20.16
C VAL A 245 -8.42 12.74 -19.83
N ASP A 246 -8.86 11.63 -20.42
CA ASP A 246 -8.17 10.33 -20.26
C ASP A 246 -6.79 10.37 -20.91
N TRP A 247 -5.92 9.40 -20.57
CA TRP A 247 -4.54 9.26 -21.11
C TRP A 247 -4.45 9.19 -22.65
N GLU A 248 -5.57 8.93 -23.31
CA GLU A 248 -5.71 8.89 -24.78
C GLU A 248 -6.23 10.21 -25.39
N GLY A 249 -6.34 11.29 -24.59
CA GLY A 249 -6.75 12.62 -25.04
C GLY A 249 -8.26 12.83 -25.20
N ASN A 250 -9.07 11.82 -24.84
CA ASN A 250 -10.53 11.88 -24.98
C ASN A 250 -11.20 12.50 -23.74
N LYS A 251 -12.10 13.46 -23.98
CA LYS A 251 -12.91 14.14 -22.97
C LYS A 251 -14.08 13.24 -22.51
N ARG A 252 -14.11 12.82 -21.24
CA ARG A 252 -15.19 12.00 -20.67
C ARG A 252 -15.86 12.66 -19.46
N PRO A 253 -17.19 12.50 -19.29
CA PRO A 253 -17.90 13.06 -18.14
C PRO A 253 -17.56 12.30 -16.84
N VAL A 254 -17.34 13.05 -15.75
CA VAL A 254 -17.07 12.50 -14.42
C VAL A 254 -18.34 11.86 -13.84
N LYS A 255 -18.27 10.56 -13.55
CA LYS A 255 -19.41 9.82 -13.00
C LYS A 255 -19.55 10.10 -11.50
N LYS A 256 -20.53 10.93 -11.13
CA LYS A 256 -20.84 11.28 -9.73
C LYS A 256 -21.40 10.07 -9.00
N TRP A 257 -20.68 9.57 -8.00
CA TRP A 257 -21.21 8.60 -7.03
C TRP A 257 -21.30 9.29 -5.67
N LEU A 258 -22.50 9.29 -5.07
CA LEU A 258 -22.76 9.83 -3.72
C LEU A 258 -22.51 11.33 -3.51
N GLY A 259 -22.67 12.15 -4.56
CA GLY A 259 -22.85 13.61 -4.40
C GLY A 259 -21.61 14.41 -3.95
N ILE A 260 -20.42 13.83 -4.05
CA ILE A 260 -19.15 14.52 -3.76
C ILE A 260 -18.39 14.70 -5.08
N TRP A 261 -17.91 15.93 -5.31
CA TRP A 261 -17.21 16.38 -6.51
C TRP A 261 -15.77 15.85 -6.54
#